data_AF-A0A1G6PTM5-F1
#
_entry.id   AF-A0A1G6PTM5-F1
#
_cell.length_a   1.000
_cell.length_b   1.000
_cell.length_c   1.000
_cell.angle_alpha   90.00
_cell.angle_beta   90.00
_cell.angle_gamma   90.00
#
_symmetry.space_group_name_H-M   'P 1'
#
loop_
_entity.id
_entity.type
_entity.pdbx_description
1 polymer ?
#
loop_
_entity_poly.entity_id
_entity_poly.type
_entity_poly.pdbx_seq_one_letter_code
_entity_poly.pdbx_strand_id
1 'polypeptide(L)' 'MQSEGTWQQVEPCTKCGNHEGWYEKRVCKYIQFFDANGDAFDAGNMERVRGGERRFCMGCHKDITDQIKKVPR' A
#
# COMPACT_ATOMS: atom_id res chain seq x y z
N MET A 1 5.57 8.64 -20.97
CA MET A 1 4.28 9.22 -20.56
C MET A 1 3.62 8.30 -19.55
N GLN A 2 3.76 8.59 -18.25
CA GLN A 2 2.93 7.90 -17.25
C GLN A 2 1.55 8.53 -17.33
N SER A 3 0.53 7.76 -17.72
CA SER A 3 -0.84 8.24 -17.71
C SER A 3 -1.22 8.62 -16.27
N GLU A 4 -1.61 9.88 -16.08
CA GLU A 4 -2.07 10.47 -14.81
C GLU A 4 -3.46 9.95 -14.41
N GLY A 5 -3.60 8.64 -14.30
CA GLY A 5 -4.82 8.03 -13.78
C GLY A 5 -4.93 8.19 -12.27
N THR A 6 -6.13 8.37 -11.77
CA THR A 6 -6.44 8.41 -10.32
C THR A 6 -6.83 7.00 -9.86
N TRP A 7 -6.37 6.58 -8.69
CA TRP A 7 -6.83 5.32 -8.09
C TRP A 7 -8.25 5.52 -7.55
N GLN A 8 -9.14 4.59 -7.85
CA GLN A 8 -10.51 4.61 -7.36
C GLN A 8 -10.93 3.21 -6.93
N GLN A 9 -11.75 3.13 -5.88
CA GLN A 9 -12.50 1.93 -5.57
C GLN A 9 -13.65 1.83 -6.58
N VAL A 10 -13.54 0.92 -7.54
CA VAL A 10 -14.51 0.77 -8.64
C VAL A 10 -15.68 -0.15 -8.28
N GLU A 11 -15.53 -0.96 -7.23
CA GLU A 11 -16.57 -1.87 -6.73
C GLU A 11 -16.61 -1.86 -5.19
N PRO A 12 -17.76 -2.15 -4.56
CA PRO A 12 -17.85 -2.25 -3.11
C PRO A 12 -16.91 -3.34 -2.55
N CYS A 13 -16.54 -3.22 -1.28
CA CYS A 13 -15.74 -4.24 -0.62
C CYS A 13 -16.43 -5.61 -0.69
N THR A 14 -15.76 -6.63 -1.22
CA THR A 14 -16.31 -8.00 -1.35
C THR A 14 -16.53 -8.71 0.00
N LYS A 15 -16.15 -8.08 1.11
CA LYS A 15 -16.23 -8.67 2.46
C LYS A 15 -17.29 -8.01 3.34
N CYS A 16 -17.39 -6.68 3.33
CA CYS A 16 -18.41 -5.96 4.10
C CYS A 16 -19.49 -5.28 3.24
N GLY A 17 -19.33 -5.22 1.93
CA GLY A 17 -20.28 -4.58 1.01
C GLY A 17 -20.19 -3.06 0.92
N ASN A 18 -19.31 -2.41 1.71
CA ASN A 18 -19.26 -0.95 1.79
C ASN A 18 -18.28 -0.30 0.78
N HIS A 19 -18.49 1.00 0.54
CA HIS A 19 -17.70 1.83 -0.37
C HIS A 19 -16.95 2.95 0.39
N GLU A 20 -16.31 2.60 1.50
CA GLU A 20 -15.70 3.54 2.45
C GLU A 20 -14.24 3.91 2.11
N GLY A 21 -13.73 3.51 0.94
CA GLY A 21 -12.35 3.71 0.56
C GLY A 21 -11.39 2.65 1.11
N TRP A 22 -10.09 2.91 0.95
CA TRP A 22 -9.03 1.93 1.24
C TRP A 22 -7.76 2.60 1.78
N TYR A 23 -6.93 1.79 2.44
CA TYR A 23 -5.54 2.13 2.76
C TYR A 23 -4.58 1.11 2.13
N GLU A 24 -3.34 1.51 1.95
CA GLU A 24 -2.29 0.66 1.36
C GLU A 24 -1.37 0.12 2.45
N LYS A 25 -1.14 -1.20 2.45
CA LYS A 25 0.03 -1.77 3.12
C LYS A 25 1.08 -2.03 2.06
N ARG A 26 2.30 -1.57 2.34
CA ARG A 26 3.44 -1.66 1.44
C ARG A 26 4.54 -2.47 2.11
N VAL A 27 5.03 -3.49 1.41
CA VAL A 27 6.25 -4.19 1.80
C VAL A 27 7.44 -3.47 1.17
N CYS A 28 8.34 -2.98 2.01
CA CYS A 28 9.54 -2.27 1.60
C CYS A 28 10.78 -3.03 2.08
N LYS A 29 11.84 -2.98 1.26
CA LYS A 29 13.20 -3.33 1.68
C LYS A 29 13.89 -2.03 2.10
N TYR A 30 14.70 -2.09 3.14
CA TYR A 30 15.52 -0.97 3.57
C TYR A 30 16.83 -1.50 4.17
N ILE A 31 17.81 -0.62 4.31
CA ILE A 31 19.05 -0.88 5.02
C ILE A 31 18.96 -0.21 6.38
N GLN A 32 19.10 -0.99 7.45
CA GLN A 32 19.15 -0.47 8.82
C GLN A 32 20.60 -0.21 9.21
N PHE A 33 20.89 0.98 9.71
CA PHE A 33 22.19 1.33 10.28
C PHE A 33 22.12 1.27 11.81
N PHE A 34 23.21 0.79 12.41
CA PHE A 34 23.35 0.59 13.85
C PHE A 34 24.61 1.30 14.35
N ASP A 35 24.54 1.81 15.57
CA ASP A 35 25.69 2.42 16.24
C ASP A 35 26.66 1.34 16.76
N ALA A 36 27.77 1.77 17.37
CA ALA A 36 28.75 0.83 17.92
C ALA A 36 28.23 0.00 19.10
N ASN A 37 27.17 0.45 19.77
CA ASN A 37 26.52 -0.27 20.87
C ASN A 37 25.47 -1.27 20.36
N GLY A 38 25.16 -1.25 19.06
CA GLY A 38 24.17 -2.10 18.42
C GLY A 38 22.77 -1.49 18.37
N ASP A 39 22.60 -0.23 18.76
CA ASP A 39 21.31 0.47 18.72
C ASP A 39 21.05 1.01 17.31
N ALA A 40 19.80 0.86 16.86
CA ALA A 40 19.35 1.38 15.57
C ALA A 40 19.32 2.92 15.61
N PHE A 41 20.06 3.59 14.71
CA PHE A 41 20.11 5.06 14.67
C PHE A 41 19.59 5.68 13.37
N ASP A 42 19.63 4.96 12.25
CA ASP A 42 19.17 5.47 10.96
C ASP A 42 18.79 4.33 10.00
N ALA A 43 18.00 4.64 8.97
CA ALA A 43 17.63 3.70 7.92
C ALA A 43 17.70 4.36 6.53
N GLY A 44 18.35 3.69 5.58
CA GLY A 44 18.52 4.16 4.21
C GLY A 44 17.92 3.22 3.16
N ASN A 45 17.95 3.67 1.90
CA ASN A 45 17.58 2.88 0.72
C ASN A 45 16.22 2.17 0.83
N MET A 46 15.18 2.91 1.23
CA MET A 46 13.82 2.39 1.29
C MET A 46 13.29 2.16 -0.13
N GLU A 47 13.24 0.89 -0.54
CA GLU A 47 12.81 0.44 -1.86
C GLU A 47 11.49 -0.34 -1.74
N ARG A 48 10.55 -0.07 -2.65
CA ARG A 48 9.32 -0.86 -2.73
C ARG A 48 9.61 -2.22 -3.35
N VAL A 49 9.10 -3.28 -2.73
CA VAL A 49 9.25 -4.64 -3.23
C VAL A 49 8.07 -5.03 -4.12
N ARG A 50 8.34 -5.69 -5.25
CA ARG A 50 7.32 -6.19 -6.17
C ARG A 50 6.36 -7.13 -5.46
N GLY A 51 5.05 -6.92 -5.64
CA GLY A 51 4.00 -7.71 -4.98
C GLY A 51 3.67 -7.26 -3.55
N GLY A 52 4.40 -6.27 -3.03
CA GLY A 52 4.17 -5.69 -1.71
C GLY A 52 3.05 -4.66 -1.63
N GLU A 53 2.40 -4.31 -2.74
CA GLU A 53 1.34 -3.29 -2.78
C GLU A 53 -0.03 -3.97 -2.68
N ARG A 54 -0.61 -3.95 -1.48
CA ARG A 54 -1.95 -4.49 -1.21
C ARG A 54 -2.83 -3.39 -0.63
N ARG A 55 -4.10 -3.39 -1.02
CA ARG A 55 -5.09 -2.40 -0.60
C ARG A 55 -6.14 -3.06 0.28
N PHE A 56 -6.49 -2.40 1.37
CA PHE A 56 -7.36 -2.93 2.40
C PHE A 56 -8.51 -1.97 2.67
N CYS A 57 -9.70 -2.52 2.87
CA CYS A 57 -10.90 -1.76 3.15
C CYS A 57 -10.76 -0.99 4.48
N MET A 58 -11.17 0.28 4.51
CA MET A 58 -11.17 1.09 5.73
C MET A 58 -12.12 0.54 6.80
N GLY A 59 -13.28 0.00 6.41
CA GLY A 59 -14.29 -0.49 7.35
C GLY A 59 -13.99 -1.87 7.95
N CYS A 60 -13.56 -2.84 7.14
CA CYS A 60 -13.36 -4.23 7.60
C CYS A 60 -11.90 -4.73 7.57
N HIS A 61 -10.95 -3.91 7.11
CA HIS A 61 -9.52 -4.22 7.06
C HIS A 61 -9.14 -5.47 6.26
N LYS A 62 -10.02 -5.96 5.39
CA LYS A 62 -9.76 -7.08 4.48
C LYS A 62 -9.17 -6.59 3.15
N ASP A 63 -8.40 -7.47 2.50
CA ASP A 63 -7.83 -7.20 1.17
C ASP A 63 -8.96 -6.97 0.16
N ILE A 64 -8.90 -5.82 -0.51
CA ILE A 64 -9.80 -5.41 -1.59
C ILE A 64 -9.02 -4.90 -2.80
N THR A 65 -7.78 -5.37 -2.99
CA THR A 65 -6.87 -4.89 -4.04
C THR A 65 -7.52 -4.94 -5.43
N ASP A 66 -8.33 -5.97 -5.70
CA ASP A 66 -8.99 -6.15 -6.99
C ASP A 66 -10.14 -5.15 -7.23
N GLN A 67 -10.70 -4.58 -6.15
CA GLN A 67 -11.74 -3.54 -6.21
C GLN A 67 -11.16 -2.14 -6.47
N ILE A 68 -9.83 -1.99 -6.46
CA ILE A 68 -9.16 -0.70 -6.66
C ILE A 68 -8.45 -0.68 -8.02
N LYS A 69 -8.85 0.22 -8.91
CA LYS A 69 -8.27 0.34 -10.25
C LYS A 69 -7.78 1.77 -10.51
N LYS A 70 -6.75 1.88 -11.34
CA LYS A 70 -6.27 3.17 -11.83
C LYS A 70 -7.14 3.56 -13.03
N VAL A 71 -8.00 4.55 -12.87
CA VAL A 71 -8.89 5.03 -13.93
C VAL A 71 -8.27 6.24 -14.62
N PRO A 72 -8.39 6.38 -15.95
CA PRO A 72 -7.99 7.60 -16.64
C PRO A 72 -8.81 8.78 -16.13
N ARG A 73 -8.19 9.96 -16.09
CA ARG A 73 -8.84 11.21 -15.69
C ARG A 73 -9.72 11.75 -16.81
#